data_AF-A0A8S0FJT3-F1
#
_entry.id   AF-A0A8S0FJT3-F1
#
_cell.length_a   1.000
_cell.length_b   1.000
_cell.length_c   1.000
_cell.angle_alpha   90.00
_cell.angle_beta   90.00
_cell.angle_gamma   90.00
#
_symmetry.space_group_name_H-M   'P 1'
#
loop_
_entity.id
_entity.type
_entity.pdbx_description
1 polymer ?
#
loop_
_entity_poly.entity_id
_entity_poly.type
_entity_poly.pdbx_seq_one_letter_code
_entity_poly.pdbx_strand_id
1 'polypeptide(L)'
;MWLLDQWAERHIAEAQAKGEFDNLVGSGEPLILDDDSHVPPELRAGYRLLKNAGCLPPELEHRREAIQLLDILKGIRHDDQRNIKRLVVDCHYWN
;
A
#
# COMPACT_ATOMS: atom_id res chain seq x y z
N MET A 1 27.48 4.69 -26.45
CA MET A 1 26.96 4.72 -25.07
C MET A 1 26.19 6.01 -24.89
N TRP A 2 24.95 5.94 -24.40
CA TRP A 2 24.10 7.12 -24.19
C TRP A 2 24.58 7.92 -22.97
N LEU A 3 24.30 9.22 -22.94
CA LEU A 3 24.68 10.11 -21.83
C LEU A 3 24.10 9.62 -20.49
N LEU A 4 22.91 9.03 -20.52
CA LEU A 4 22.23 8.49 -19.34
C LEU A 4 22.99 7.31 -18.71
N ASP A 5 23.59 6.45 -19.51
CA ASP A 5 24.34 5.28 -19.01
C ASP A 5 25.56 5.74 -18.19
N GLN A 6 26.29 6.74 -18.68
CA GLN A 6 27.46 7.28 -17.96
C GLN A 6 27.07 7.97 -16.65
N TRP A 7 25.90 8.61 -16.62
CA TRP A 7 25.41 9.31 -15.45
C TRP A 7 24.95 8.32 -14.37
N ALA A 8 24.25 7.25 -14.78
CA ALA A 8 23.87 6.16 -13.90
C ALA A 8 25.10 5.47 -13.30
N GLU A 9 26.09 5.11 -14.13
CA GLU A 9 27.31 4.43 -13.69
C GLU A 9 28.08 5.27 -12.66
N ARG A 10 28.19 6.57 -12.91
CA ARG A 10 28.87 7.49 -11.99
C ARG A 10 28.14 7.57 -10.65
N HIS A 11 26.82 7.65 -10.64
CA HIS A 11 26.03 7.68 -9.40
C HIS A 11 26.15 6.37 -8.60
N ILE A 12 26.13 5.23 -9.28
CA ILE A 12 26.32 3.92 -8.64
C ILE A 12 27.70 3.84 -7.99
N ALA A 13 28.76 4.25 -8.72
CA ALA A 13 30.13 4.25 -8.21
C ALA A 13 30.32 5.19 -7.02
N GLU A 14 29.70 6.38 -7.04
CA GLU A 14 29.73 7.33 -5.92
C GLU A 14 29.02 6.79 -4.68
N ALA A 15 27.86 6.13 -4.83
CA ALA A 15 27.13 5.50 -3.73
C ALA A 15 27.90 4.31 -3.14
N GLN A 16 28.58 3.51 -3.98
CA GLN A 16 29.49 2.45 -3.54
C GLN A 16 30.67 3.00 -2.74
N ALA A 17 31.32 4.07 -3.21
CA ALA A 17 32.45 4.68 -2.52
C ALA A 17 32.08 5.27 -1.15
N LYS A 18 30.82 5.70 -0.98
CA LYS A 18 30.28 6.18 0.30
C LYS A 18 29.85 5.06 1.24
N GLY A 19 29.86 3.80 0.80
CA GLY A 19 29.35 2.67 1.57
C GLY A 19 27.83 2.71 1.76
N GLU A 20 27.07 3.40 0.88
CA GLU A 20 25.60 3.46 0.99
C GLU A 20 24.94 2.08 0.76
N PHE A 21 25.68 1.15 0.16
CA PHE A 21 25.27 -0.25 0.00
C PHE A 21 25.78 -1.18 1.11
N ASP A 22 26.64 -0.69 2.01
CA ASP A 22 27.16 -1.48 3.11
C ASP A 22 26.15 -1.52 4.27
N ASN A 23 25.94 -2.71 4.86
CA ASN A 23 24.99 -2.95 5.95
C ASN A 23 23.53 -2.57 5.67
N LEU A 24 23.08 -2.74 4.42
CA LEU A 24 21.64 -2.68 4.13
C LEU A 24 20.88 -3.71 4.99
N VAL A 25 19.67 -3.33 5.41
CA VAL A 25 18.77 -4.23 6.15
C VAL A 25 18.52 -5.48 5.31
N GLY A 26 18.87 -6.66 5.85
CA GLY A 26 18.79 -7.94 5.15
C GLY A 26 20.01 -8.28 4.28
N SER A 27 21.11 -7.54 4.37
CA SER A 27 22.36 -7.87 3.67
C SER A 27 22.93 -9.21 4.13
N GLY A 28 23.12 -10.13 3.18
CA GLY A 28 23.59 -11.50 3.45
C GLY A 28 22.50 -12.48 3.92
N GLU A 29 21.27 -12.01 4.16
CA GLU A 29 20.14 -12.87 4.46
C GLU A 29 19.47 -13.40 3.18
N PRO A 30 18.91 -14.62 3.20
CA PRO A 30 18.15 -15.13 2.07
C PRO A 30 16.97 -14.20 1.78
N LEU A 31 16.86 -13.76 0.53
CA LEU A 31 15.74 -12.95 0.06
C LEU A 31 14.42 -13.67 0.36
N ILE A 32 13.59 -13.05 1.20
CA ILE A 32 12.21 -13.49 1.41
C ILE A 32 11.43 -13.05 0.18
N LEU A 33 11.25 -13.98 -0.77
CA LEU A 33 10.40 -13.75 -1.92
C LEU A 33 8.95 -13.76 -1.46
N ASP A 34 8.23 -12.68 -1.74
CA ASP A 34 6.79 -12.66 -1.60
C ASP A 34 6.14 -13.74 -2.48
N ASP A 35 4.95 -14.18 -2.06
CA ASP A 35 4.15 -15.15 -2.82
C ASP A 35 3.58 -14.51 -4.11
N ASP A 36 4.43 -14.43 -5.13
CA ASP A 36 4.08 -13.98 -6.49
C ASP A 36 3.48 -15.12 -7.34
N SER A 37 3.00 -16.20 -6.72
CA SER A 37 2.45 -17.36 -7.44
C SER A 37 1.26 -17.01 -8.34
N HIS A 38 0.56 -15.92 -8.01
CA HIS A 38 -0.56 -15.38 -8.79
C HIS A 38 -0.12 -14.49 -9.97
N VAL A 39 1.17 -14.15 -10.07
CA VAL A 39 1.71 -13.29 -11.12
C VAL A 39 2.49 -14.14 -12.14
N PRO A 40 2.20 -14.00 -13.44
CA PRO A 40 2.97 -14.66 -14.50
C PRO A 40 4.48 -14.36 -14.37
N PRO A 41 5.38 -15.35 -14.60
CA PRO A 41 6.82 -15.21 -14.41
C PRO A 41 7.42 -13.94 -15.03
N GLU A 42 6.99 -13.61 -16.24
CA GLU A 42 7.40 -12.46 -17.03
C GLU A 42 7.03 -11.11 -16.39
N LEU A 43 5.99 -11.06 -15.55
CA LEU A 43 5.52 -9.82 -14.91
C LEU A 43 6.02 -9.64 -13.48
N ARG A 44 6.58 -10.68 -12.84
CA ARG A 44 7.00 -10.63 -11.42
C ARG A 44 8.04 -9.54 -11.15
N ALA A 45 9.00 -9.37 -12.05
CA ALA A 45 10.04 -8.34 -11.90
C ALA A 45 9.46 -6.92 -11.88
N GLY A 46 8.53 -6.63 -12.80
CA GLY A 46 7.82 -5.35 -12.85
C GLY A 46 6.94 -5.14 -11.62
N TYR A 47 6.21 -6.18 -11.20
CA TYR A 47 5.35 -6.12 -10.02
C TYR A 47 6.12 -5.86 -8.73
N ARG A 48 7.28 -6.51 -8.54
CA ARG A 48 8.17 -6.25 -7.40
C ARG A 48 8.74 -4.85 -7.42
N LEU A 49 9.14 -4.35 -8.59
CA LEU A 49 9.68 -3.00 -8.72
C LEU A 49 8.63 -1.96 -8.31
N LEU A 50 7.39 -2.11 -8.80
CA LEU A 50 6.27 -1.24 -8.44
C LEU A 50 5.93 -1.34 -6.95
N LYS A 51 5.85 -2.56 -6.40
CA LYS A 51 5.63 -2.80 -4.97
C LYS A 51 6.71 -2.13 -4.11
N ASN A 52 7.98 -2.26 -4.48
CA ASN A 52 9.11 -1.66 -3.78
C ASN A 52 9.10 -0.12 -3.88
N ALA A 53 8.61 0.43 -4.99
CA ALA A 53 8.43 1.88 -5.18
C ALA A 53 7.18 2.44 -4.47
N GLY A 54 6.38 1.59 -3.81
CA GLY A 54 5.11 1.98 -3.18
C GLY A 54 3.97 2.20 -4.19
N CYS A 55 4.17 1.84 -5.45
CA CYS A 55 3.15 1.90 -6.50
C CYS A 55 2.27 0.65 -6.41
N LEU A 56 1.03 0.81 -5.95
CA LEU A 56 0.06 -0.27 -5.91
C LEU A 56 -0.49 -0.51 -7.33
N PRO A 57 -0.53 -1.75 -7.83
CA PRO A 57 -1.23 -2.10 -9.06
C PRO A 57 -2.71 -1.67 -8.99
N PRO A 58 -3.34 -1.31 -10.12
CA PRO A 58 -4.72 -0.81 -10.14
C PRO A 58 -5.72 -1.79 -9.51
N GLU A 59 -5.48 -3.10 -9.63
CA GLU A 59 -6.32 -4.13 -9.02
C GLU A 59 -6.30 -4.09 -7.49
N LEU A 60 -5.16 -3.72 -6.90
CA LEU A 60 -5.00 -3.55 -5.45
C LEU A 60 -5.45 -2.15 -4.98
N GLU A 61 -5.40 -1.16 -5.85
CA GLU A 61 -5.87 0.20 -5.59
C GLU A 61 -7.38 0.21 -5.31
N HIS A 62 -8.17 -0.45 -6.15
CA HIS A 62 -9.61 -0.63 -5.93
C HIS A 62 -9.93 -1.37 -4.63
N ARG A 63 -9.13 -2.36 -4.25
CA ARG A 63 -9.30 -3.08 -2.99
C ARG A 63 -9.03 -2.19 -1.79
N ARG A 64 -8.00 -1.32 -1.86
CA ARG A 64 -7.69 -0.34 -0.82
C ARG A 64 -8.81 0.69 -0.68
N GLU A 65 -9.33 1.21 -1.80
CA GLU A 65 -10.47 2.12 -1.82
C GLU A 65 -11.71 1.48 -1.18
N ALA A 66 -12.02 0.22 -1.52
CA ALA A 66 -13.15 -0.51 -0.96
C ALA A 66 -13.04 -0.69 0.57
N ILE A 67 -11.83 -0.97 1.08
CA ILE A 67 -11.58 -1.10 2.52
C ILE A 67 -11.73 0.26 3.22
N GLN A 68 -11.20 1.33 2.63
CA GLN A 68 -11.35 2.69 3.17
C GLN A 68 -12.82 3.12 3.23
N LEU A 69 -13.59 2.86 2.16
CA LEU A 69 -15.04 3.05 2.14
C LEU A 69 -15.75 2.29 3.27
N LEU A 70 -15.37 1.04 3.49
CA LEU A 70 -15.90 0.20 4.56
C LEU A 70 -15.59 0.76 5.96
N ASP A 71 -14.41 1.34 6.15
CA ASP A 71 -13.99 1.91 7.43
C ASP A 71 -14.73 3.21 7.74
N ILE A 72 -14.91 4.07 6.73
CA ILE A 72 -15.75 5.27 6.82
C ILE A 72 -17.20 4.88 7.17
N LEU A 73 -17.76 3.87 6.49
CA LEU A 73 -19.11 3.36 6.76
C LEU A 73 -19.26 2.80 8.18
N LYS A 74 -18.22 2.18 8.73
CA LYS A 74 -18.22 1.70 10.13
C LYS A 74 -18.20 2.85 11.12
N GLY A 75 -17.44 3.92 10.85
CA GLY A 75 -17.38 5.12 11.69
C GLY A 75 -18.72 5.86 11.81
N ILE A 76 -19.58 5.78 10.79
CA ILE A 76 -20.89 6.44 10.76
C ILE A 76 -21.94 5.74 11.65
N ARG A 77 -21.69 4.51 12.12
CA ARG A 77 -22.75 3.70 12.78
C ARG A 77 -22.90 3.83 14.30
N HIS A 78 -22.20 4.74 14.98
CA HIS A 78 -22.25 4.77 16.45
C HIS A 78 -23.02 5.92 17.12
N ASP A 79 -23.29 7.04 16.42
CA ASP A 79 -23.93 8.21 17.06
C ASP A 79 -25.45 8.33 16.82
N ASP A 80 -26.00 7.77 15.74
CA ASP A 80 -27.42 7.98 15.43
C ASP A 80 -28.37 7.00 16.15
N GLN A 81 -27.87 5.89 16.68
CA GLN A 81 -28.74 4.84 17.23
C GLN A 81 -29.36 5.19 18.58
N ARG A 82 -28.84 6.20 19.29
CA ARG A 82 -29.42 6.69 20.55
C ARG A 82 -30.53 7.73 20.34
N ASN A 83 -30.57 8.43 19.21
CA ASN A 83 -31.61 9.42 18.92
C ASN A 83 -32.89 8.80 18.36
N ILE A 84 -32.79 7.66 17.68
CA ILE A 84 -33.98 7.01 17.06
C ILE A 84 -34.90 6.39 18.12
N LYS A 85 -34.36 5.91 19.25
CA LYS A 85 -35.18 5.34 20.35
C LYS A 85 -35.91 6.40 21.18
N ARG A 86 -35.52 7.68 21.09
CA ARG A 86 -36.18 8.78 21.82
C ARG A 86 -37.37 9.32 21.03
N LEU A 87 -37.21 9.46 19.71
CA LEU A 87 -38.27 9.92 18.80
C LEU A 87 -39.45 8.93 18.66
N VAL A 88 -39.23 7.62 18.86
CA VAL A 88 -40.32 6.62 18.80
C VAL A 88 -41.16 6.58 20.08
N VAL A 89 -40.61 7.01 21.23
CA VAL A 89 -41.35 7.05 22.50
C VAL A 89 -42.15 8.35 22.64
N ASP A 90 -41.64 9.47 22.12
CA ASP A 90 -42.34 10.77 22.20
C ASP A 90 -43.60 10.84 21.32
N CYS A 91 -43.73 9.98 20.30
CA CYS A 91 -44.92 9.90 19.45
C CYS A 91 -46.09 9.11 20.09
N HIS A 92 -45.84 8.35 21.16
CA HIS A 92 -46.87 7.56 21.86
C HIS A 92 -47.53 8.30 23.04
N TYR A 93 -47.13 9.56 23.31
CA TYR A 93 -47.67 10.40 24.39
C TYR A 93 -48.40 11.66 23.90
N TRP A 94 -48.70 11.75 22.60
CA TRP A 94 -49.55 12.78 21.99
C TRP A 94 -50.70 12.16 21.16
N ASN A 95 -51.41 11.21 21.77
CA ASN A 95 -52.81 10.91 21.43
C ASN A 95 -53.56 10.43 22.67
#